data_AF-A0A101GM31-F1
#
_entry.id   AF-A0A101GM31-F1
#
_cell.length_a   1.000
_cell.length_b   1.000
_cell.length_c   1.000
_cell.angle_alpha   90.00
_cell.angle_beta   90.00
_cell.angle_gamma   90.00
#
_symmetry.space_group_name_H-M   'P 1'
#
loop_
_entity.id
_entity.type
_entity.pdbx_description
1 polymer ?
#
loop_
_entity_poly.entity_id
_entity_poly.type
_entity_poly.pdbx_seq_one_letter_code
_entity_poly.pdbx_strand_id
1 'polypeptide(L)'
;MDRYRSVFLSDLHLGTRWSRPEPLRKFLGKVQCDFLYLVGDVIDGWKVSRLSHLSESHRDILRRLASIARVTEVTYITGNHDEFLDRLLGVRKVRMFFRDRVFHRTADGRSFL
;
A
#
# COMPACT_ATOMS: atom_id res chain seq x y z
N MET A 1 -8.34 16.85 8.53
CA MET A 1 -8.02 15.71 7.66
C MET A 1 -7.71 16.30 6.30
N ASP A 2 -6.54 16.00 5.77
CA ASP A 2 -6.08 16.57 4.52
C ASP A 2 -6.62 15.71 3.38
N ARG A 3 -7.29 16.35 2.41
CA ARG A 3 -7.92 15.66 1.28
C ARG A 3 -7.06 15.81 0.04
N TYR A 4 -6.68 14.68 -0.55
CA TYR A 4 -5.90 14.61 -1.77
C TYR A 4 -6.66 13.81 -2.82
N ARG A 5 -6.45 14.11 -4.10
CA ARG A 5 -7.00 13.28 -5.18
C ARG A 5 -6.30 11.92 -5.21
N SER A 6 -4.98 11.91 -5.08
CA SER A 6 -4.18 10.70 -5.15
C SER A 6 -3.00 10.76 -4.20
N VAL A 7 -2.68 9.62 -3.58
CA VAL A 7 -1.53 9.43 -2.70
C VAL A 7 -0.73 8.24 -3.21
N PHE A 8 0.59 8.37 -3.23
CA PHE A 8 1.52 7.32 -3.65
C PHE A 8 2.46 7.03 -2.47
N LEU A 9 2.64 5.75 -2.14
CA LEU A 9 3.56 5.28 -1.12
C LEU A 9 4.36 4.11 -1.69
N SER A 10 5.66 4.07 -1.43
CA SER A 10 6.57 3.00 -1.82
C SER A 10 7.59 2.75 -0.70
N ASP A 11 8.37 1.68 -0.80
CA ASP A 11 9.56 1.42 0.03
C ASP A 11 9.27 1.50 1.55
N LEU A 12 8.11 0.99 1.96
CA LEU A 12 7.69 1.01 3.36
C LEU A 12 8.38 -0.09 4.17
N HIS A 13 8.76 -1.19 3.51
CA HIS A 13 9.47 -2.36 4.04
C HIS A 13 8.93 -2.83 5.40
N LEU A 14 7.61 -2.90 5.55
CA LEU A 14 6.96 -3.37 6.78
C LEU A 14 7.47 -4.77 7.12
N GLY A 15 7.87 -4.97 8.38
CA GLY A 15 8.54 -6.21 8.82
C GLY A 15 10.05 -6.07 8.98
N THR A 16 10.67 -4.99 8.51
CA THR A 16 12.09 -4.71 8.76
C THR A 16 12.31 -3.76 9.94
N ARG A 17 13.50 -3.78 10.52
CA ARG A 17 13.94 -2.82 11.56
C ARG A 17 14.09 -1.38 11.05
N TRP A 18 14.15 -1.20 9.73
CA TRP A 18 14.37 0.10 9.08
C TRP A 18 13.06 0.82 8.78
N SER A 19 11.95 0.06 8.71
CA SER A 19 10.62 0.63 8.56
C SER A 19 10.29 1.59 9.71
N ARG A 20 9.50 2.62 9.38
CA ARG A 20 9.05 3.66 10.32
C ARG A 20 7.54 3.61 10.48
N PRO A 21 7.00 2.66 11.26
CA PRO A 21 5.56 2.42 11.31
C PRO A 21 4.78 3.57 11.99
N GLU A 22 5.31 4.24 13.01
CA GLU A 22 4.58 5.30 13.72
C GLU A 22 4.36 6.55 12.85
N PRO A 23 5.37 7.07 12.12
CA PRO A 23 5.13 8.14 11.15
C PRO A 23 4.11 7.76 10.08
N LEU A 24 4.20 6.54 9.52
CA LEU A 24 3.26 6.06 8.52
C LEU A 24 1.84 5.95 9.08
N ARG A 25 1.67 5.40 10.29
CA ARG A 25 0.38 5.34 10.98
C ARG A 25 -0.21 6.73 11.19
N LYS A 26 0.61 7.70 11.62
CA LYS A 26 0.18 9.10 11.78
C LYS A 26 -0.25 9.73 10.46
N PHE A 27 0.48 9.47 9.38
CA PHE A 27 0.13 9.96 8.03
C PHE A 27 -1.19 9.37 7.53
N LEU A 28 -1.31 8.04 7.52
CA LEU A 28 -2.55 7.33 7.18
C LEU A 28 -3.72 7.73 8.09
N GLY A 29 -3.38 8.18 9.31
CA GLY A 29 -4.23 8.82 10.32
C GLY A 29 -5.00 10.03 9.82
N LYS A 30 -4.33 10.88 9.02
CA LYS A 30 -4.77 12.24 8.69
C LYS A 30 -5.20 12.41 7.23
N VAL A 31 -4.78 11.48 6.37
CA VAL A 31 -4.99 11.55 4.93
C VAL A 31 -6.36 10.98 4.53
N GLN A 32 -7.02 11.66 3.60
CA GLN A 32 -8.15 11.12 2.84
C GLN A 32 -7.83 11.26 1.36
N CYS A 33 -8.07 10.21 0.57
CA CYS A 33 -7.86 10.28 -0.87
C CYS A 33 -8.83 9.41 -1.65
N ASP A 34 -9.03 9.78 -2.92
CA ASP A 34 -9.86 9.00 -3.84
C ASP A 34 -9.08 7.76 -4.33
N PHE A 35 -7.77 7.94 -4.59
CA PHE A 35 -6.85 6.88 -5.01
C PHE A 35 -5.62 6.79 -4.11
N LEU A 36 -5.32 5.60 -3.59
CA LEU A 36 -4.08 5.28 -2.90
C LEU A 36 -3.30 4.25 -3.71
N TYR A 37 -2.09 4.59 -4.12
CA TYR A 37 -1.19 3.70 -4.84
C TYR A 37 -0.08 3.25 -3.89
N LEU A 38 0.07 1.94 -3.75
CA LEU A 38 1.15 1.29 -3.04
C LEU A 38 2.10 0.73 -4.11
N VAL A 39 3.24 1.38 -4.31
CA VAL A 39 4.11 1.22 -5.49
C VAL A 39 5.38 0.46 -5.10
N GLY A 40 5.24 -0.84 -4.85
CA GLY A 40 6.34 -1.74 -4.52
C GLY A 40 6.86 -1.63 -3.09
N ASP A 41 7.46 -2.73 -2.63
CA ASP A 41 8.24 -2.84 -1.40
C ASP A 41 7.50 -2.34 -0.15
N VAL A 42 6.20 -2.61 -0.07
CA VAL A 42 5.39 -2.22 1.09
C VAL A 42 5.64 -3.18 2.24
N ILE A 43 5.75 -4.47 1.95
CA ILE A 43 6.03 -5.54 2.93
C ILE A 43 7.34 -6.19 2.55
N ASP A 44 8.20 -6.46 3.53
CA ASP A 44 9.42 -7.24 3.29
C ASP A 44 9.19 -8.72 3.64
N GLY A 45 9.15 -9.57 2.60
CA GLY A 45 8.93 -11.00 2.72
C GLY A 45 10.17 -11.88 2.59
N TRP A 46 11.36 -11.30 2.35
CA TRP A 46 12.54 -12.05 1.89
C TRP A 46 13.06 -13.11 2.86
N LYS A 47 12.80 -12.97 4.16
CA LYS A 47 13.28 -13.96 5.15
C LYS A 47 12.26 -15.00 5.56
N VAL A 48 10.97 -14.71 5.43
CA VAL A 48 9.92 -15.64 5.81
C VAL A 48 8.70 -15.26 5.01
N SER A 49 8.20 -16.18 4.18
CA SER A 49 7.01 -16.07 3.34
C SER A 49 5.69 -15.88 4.11
N ARG A 50 5.72 -15.28 5.30
CA ARG A 50 4.59 -15.18 6.23
C ARG A 50 4.50 -13.80 6.90
N LEU A 51 3.34 -13.20 6.72
CA LEU A 51 2.83 -12.04 7.49
C LEU A 51 2.78 -12.29 9.02
N SER A 52 3.04 -13.52 9.47
CA SER A 52 3.05 -13.90 10.89
C SER A 52 4.16 -13.22 11.71
N HIS A 53 5.25 -12.79 11.08
CA HIS A 53 6.37 -12.14 11.76
C HIS A 53 6.22 -10.62 11.92
N LEU A 54 5.16 -10.04 11.34
CA LEU A 54 4.90 -8.62 11.51
C LEU A 54 4.61 -8.30 12.97
N SER A 55 5.31 -7.28 13.47
CA SER A 55 5.03 -6.69 14.77
C SER A 55 3.62 -6.13 14.81
N GLU A 56 3.09 -5.87 16.00
CA GLU A 56 1.74 -5.32 16.13
C GLU A 56 1.61 -3.93 15.48
N SER A 57 2.67 -3.11 15.50
CA SER A 57 2.66 -1.81 14.83
C SER A 57 2.59 -1.92 13.31
N HIS A 58 3.24 -2.93 12.72
CA HIS A 58 3.12 -3.23 11.29
C HIS A 58 1.75 -3.79 10.93
N ARG A 59 1.18 -4.66 11.76
CA ARG A 59 -0.18 -5.20 11.57
C ARG A 59 -1.23 -4.11 11.61
N ASP A 60 -1.09 -3.15 12.51
CA ASP A 60 -1.99 -2.00 12.61
C ASP A 60 -2.03 -1.20 11.30
N ILE A 61 -0.88 -0.99 10.65
CA ILE A 61 -0.81 -0.36 9.33
C ILE A 61 -1.58 -1.17 8.28
N LEU A 62 -1.41 -2.49 8.24
CA LEU A 62 -2.15 -3.33 7.30
C LEU A 62 -3.67 -3.28 7.53
N ARG A 63 -4.11 -3.30 8.80
CA ARG A 63 -5.53 -3.12 9.14
C ARG A 63 -6.04 -1.74 8.73
N ARG A 64 -5.21 -0.70 8.91
CA ARG A 64 -5.53 0.67 8.51
C ARG A 64 -5.67 0.78 6.99
N LEU A 65 -4.77 0.20 6.22
CA LEU A 65 -4.88 0.13 4.75
C LEU A 65 -6.16 -0.58 4.31
N ALA A 66 -6.50 -1.70 4.95
CA ALA A 66 -7.76 -2.39 4.69
C ALA A 66 -9.00 -1.54 5.04
N SER A 67 -8.94 -0.75 6.11
CA SER A 67 -10.00 0.21 6.48
C SER A 67 -10.14 1.34 5.46
N ILE A 68 -9.01 1.90 5.00
CA ILE A 68 -8.98 2.92 3.93
C ILE A 68 -9.61 2.36 2.64
N ALA A 69 -9.32 1.12 2.28
CA ALA A 69 -9.89 0.44 1.13
C ALA A 69 -11.42 0.23 1.19
N ARG A 70 -12.10 0.58 2.28
CA ARG A 70 -13.58 0.61 2.34
C ARG A 70 -14.16 1.78 1.54
N VAL A 71 -13.42 2.88 1.41
CA VAL A 71 -13.89 4.13 0.79
C VAL A 71 -12.94 4.69 -0.27
N THR A 72 -11.66 4.34 -0.24
CA THR A 72 -10.62 4.74 -1.20
C THR A 72 -10.32 3.58 -2.16
N GLU A 73 -10.02 3.87 -3.43
CA GLU A 73 -9.47 2.87 -4.33
C GLU A 73 -7.97 2.68 -4.07
N VAL A 74 -7.60 1.50 -3.59
CA VAL A 74 -6.22 1.16 -3.26
C VAL A 74 -5.66 0.23 -4.33
N THR A 75 -4.64 0.66 -5.05
CA THR A 75 -3.92 -0.19 -6.01
C THR A 75 -2.56 -0.56 -5.42
N TYR A 76 -2.34 -1.85 -5.22
CA TYR A 76 -1.09 -2.46 -4.80
C TYR A 76 -0.34 -2.97 -6.01
N ILE A 77 0.85 -2.44 -6.22
CA ILE A 77 1.84 -2.88 -7.20
C ILE A 77 2.95 -3.54 -6.41
N THR A 78 3.28 -4.79 -6.75
CA THR A 78 4.36 -5.52 -6.10
C THR A 78 5.73 -5.02 -6.58
N GLY A 79 6.68 -5.00 -5.66
CA GLY A 79 8.10 -4.79 -5.87
C GLY A 79 8.86 -6.08 -5.58
N ASN A 80 10.18 -5.99 -5.51
CA ASN A 80 11.03 -7.18 -5.33
C ASN A 80 10.96 -7.74 -3.90
N HIS A 81 10.65 -6.95 -2.89
CA HIS A 81 10.56 -7.42 -1.49
C HIS A 81 9.22 -8.11 -1.17
N ASP A 82 8.18 -7.83 -1.94
CA ASP A 82 6.82 -8.37 -1.78
C ASP A 82 6.32 -9.19 -2.98
N GLU A 83 7.21 -9.73 -3.81
CA GLU A 83 6.92 -10.64 -4.93
C GLU A 83 6.03 -11.84 -4.54
N PHE A 84 6.06 -12.25 -3.27
CA PHE A 84 5.18 -13.33 -2.77
C PHE A 84 3.69 -12.98 -2.85
N LEU A 85 3.34 -11.70 -3.04
CA LEU A 85 1.99 -11.22 -3.30
C LEU A 85 1.62 -11.27 -4.78
N ASP A 86 2.53 -11.64 -5.69
CA ASP A 86 2.24 -11.78 -7.13
C ASP A 86 1.16 -12.82 -7.39
N ARG A 87 1.02 -13.82 -6.52
CA ARG A 87 -0.09 -14.78 -6.52
C ARG A 87 -1.48 -14.14 -6.37
N LEU A 88 -1.53 -12.87 -5.92
CA LEU A 88 -2.75 -12.09 -5.79
C LEU A 88 -2.96 -11.15 -6.99
N LEU A 89 -2.07 -11.11 -7.98
CA LEU A 89 -2.27 -10.26 -9.16
C LEU A 89 -3.62 -10.57 -9.83
N GLY A 90 -4.35 -9.52 -10.18
CA GLY A 90 -5.73 -9.61 -10.70
C GLY A 90 -6.80 -9.84 -9.62
N VAL A 91 -6.42 -10.13 -8.37
CA VAL A 91 -7.36 -10.23 -7.26
C VAL A 91 -7.80 -8.83 -6.84
N ARG A 92 -9.10 -8.73 -6.59
CA ARG A 92 -9.74 -7.59 -5.94
C ARG A 92 -10.36 -8.03 -4.63
N LYS A 93 -10.08 -7.31 -3.55
CA LYS A 93 -10.75 -7.47 -2.26
C LYS A 93 -11.25 -6.11 -1.79
N VAL A 94 -12.57 -5.93 -1.70
CA VAL A 94 -13.20 -4.62 -1.47
C VAL A 94 -12.80 -3.63 -2.58
N ARG A 95 -12.03 -2.58 -2.27
CA ARG A 95 -11.41 -1.66 -3.24
C ARG A 95 -9.88 -1.75 -3.22
N MET A 96 -9.33 -2.86 -2.73
CA MET A 96 -7.91 -3.20 -2.83
C MET A 96 -7.70 -4.04 -4.10
N PHE A 97 -6.89 -3.55 -5.02
CA PHE A 97 -6.56 -4.18 -6.29
C PHE A 97 -5.07 -4.51 -6.32
N PHE A 98 -4.71 -5.76 -6.64
CA PHE A 98 -3.32 -6.14 -6.85
C PHE A 98 -3.03 -6.18 -8.35
N ARG A 99 -2.06 -5.40 -8.81
CA ARG A 99 -1.77 -5.20 -10.24
C ARG A 99 -0.26 -5.17 -10.49
N ASP A 100 0.15 -5.64 -11.66
CA ASP A 100 1.54 -5.52 -12.14
C ASP A 100 1.87 -4.06 -12.50
N ARG A 101 0.88 -3.33 -13.02
CA ARG A 101 1.02 -1.92 -13.43
C ARG A 101 -0.30 -1.19 -13.39
N VAL A 102 -0.25 0.14 -13.35
CA VAL A 102 -1.44 1.00 -13.45
C VAL A 102 -1.08 2.34 -14.07
N PHE A 103 -1.91 2.84 -14.97
CA PHE A 103 -1.78 4.21 -15.43
C PHE A 103 -2.50 5.16 -14.47
N HIS A 104 -1.78 6.14 -13.94
CA HIS A 104 -2.37 7.25 -13.22
C HIS A 104 -2.66 8.41 -14.17
N ARG A 105 -3.93 8.83 -14.25
CA ARG A 105 -4.30 10.07 -14.92
C ARG A 105 -4.28 11.23 -13.92
N THR A 106 -3.50 12.27 -14.15
CA THR A 106 -3.44 13.47 -13.32
C THR A 106 -4.67 14.37 -13.52
N ALA A 107 -4.83 15.38 -12.66
CA ALA A 107 -5.97 16.30 -12.72
C ALA A 107 -5.97 17.17 -14.00
N ASP A 108 -4.79 17.45 -14.54
CA ASP A 108 -4.58 18.15 -15.82
C ASP A 108 -4.60 17.20 -17.04
N GLY A 109 -4.94 15.92 -16.84
CA GLY A 109 -5.20 14.97 -17.92
C GLY A 109 -3.98 14.22 -18.45
N ARG A 110 -2.76 14.50 -17.94
CA ARG A 110 -1.56 13.70 -18.27
C ARG A 110 -1.69 12.27 -17.74
N SER A 111 -1.02 11.33 -18.38
CA SER A 111 -0.98 9.93 -17.95
C SER A 111 0.46 9.54 -17.61
N PHE A 112 0.63 8.93 -16.45
CA PHE A 112 1.89 8.37 -15.95
C PHE A 112 1.71 6.87 -15.78
N LEU A 113 2.70 6.09 -16.19
CA LEU A 113 2.79 4.65 -15.97
C LEU A 113 3.52 4.38 -14.65
#